data_AF-A0A9E2MH92-F1
#
_entry.id   AF-A0A9E2MH92-F1
#
_cell.length_a   1.000
_cell.length_b   1.000
_cell.length_c   1.000
_cell.angle_alpha   90.00
_cell.angle_beta   90.00
_cell.angle_gamma   90.00
#
_symmetry.space_group_name_H-M   'P 1'
#
loop_
_entity.id
_entity.type
_entity.pdbx_description
1 polymer ?
#
loop_
_entity_poly.entity_id
_entity_poly.type
_entity_poly.pdbx_seq_one_letter_code
_entity_poly.pdbx_strand_id
1 'polypeptide(L)'
;IQVTPGIYEFNDPGPEDPFLVTTNFSITYFSVANEVESMSLPVWLLVTDSEGMSVLTAWAAGKFDAELIAKDAKRFGAADKVTRKRIVLPGHVAVLSGELEEEMPDWEVKVGPKEAVDIPAYLKAVL
;
A
#
# COMPACT_ATOMS: atom_id res chain seq x y z
N ILE A 1 12.99 14.22 -2.38
CA ILE A 1 11.75 14.85 -1.88
C ILE A 1 10.88 13.70 -1.40
N GLN A 2 10.25 13.84 -0.23
CA GLN A 2 9.45 12.79 0.39
C GLN A 2 8.07 13.32 0.79
N VAL A 3 7.10 12.42 0.80
CA VAL A 3 5.75 12.66 1.32
C VAL A 3 5.73 12.29 2.81
N THR A 4 4.83 12.86 3.58
CA THR A 4 4.65 12.48 4.98
C THR A 4 4.11 11.04 5.05
N PRO A 5 4.76 10.12 5.79
CA PRO A 5 4.20 8.80 6.01
C PRO A 5 2.85 8.88 6.74
N GLY A 6 1.90 8.03 6.33
CA GLY A 6 0.55 8.06 6.87
C GLY A 6 -0.45 7.34 5.98
N ILE A 7 -1.73 7.49 6.33
CA ILE A 7 -2.85 6.96 5.54
C ILE A 7 -3.48 8.12 4.78
N TYR A 8 -3.68 7.91 3.48
CA TYR A 8 -4.29 8.84 2.56
C TYR A 8 -5.59 8.25 2.00
N GLU A 9 -6.57 9.12 1.79
CA GLU A 9 -7.93 8.79 1.36
C GLU A 9 -8.09 9.13 -0.12
N PHE A 10 -8.54 8.17 -0.93
CA PHE A 10 -8.82 8.38 -2.34
C PHE A 10 -10.24 7.91 -2.68
N ASN A 11 -11.01 8.79 -3.31
CA ASN A 11 -12.40 8.57 -3.74
C ASN A 11 -13.34 8.12 -2.61
N ASP A 12 -13.25 8.77 -1.44
CA ASP A 12 -14.12 8.57 -0.27
C ASP A 12 -14.19 7.11 0.20
N PRO A 13 -13.06 6.52 0.64
CA PRO A 13 -13.01 5.11 0.99
C PRO A 13 -13.77 4.79 2.28
N GLY A 14 -14.49 3.67 2.26
CA GLY A 14 -15.23 3.11 3.37
C GLY A 14 -14.54 1.92 4.04
N PRO A 15 -15.21 1.28 5.01
CA PRO A 15 -14.63 0.19 5.79
C PRO A 15 -14.38 -1.12 5.04
N GLU A 16 -15.02 -1.31 3.89
CA GLU A 16 -14.88 -2.52 3.07
C GLU A 16 -13.80 -2.39 1.98
N ASP A 17 -13.26 -1.18 1.81
CA ASP A 17 -12.32 -0.84 0.75
C ASP A 17 -10.88 -1.20 1.14
N PRO A 18 -10.05 -1.60 0.17
CA PRO A 18 -8.72 -2.13 0.44
C PRO A 18 -7.72 -1.03 0.85
N PHE A 19 -6.65 -1.46 1.52
CA PHE A 19 -5.42 -0.70 1.59
C PHE A 19 -4.49 -1.05 0.43
N LEU A 20 -3.95 -0.05 -0.26
CA LEU A 20 -2.74 -0.16 -1.07
C LEU A 20 -1.55 0.30 -0.24
N VAL A 21 -0.39 -0.31 -0.45
CA VAL A 21 0.86 0.10 0.22
C VAL A 21 1.83 0.68 -0.79
N THR A 22 2.47 1.79 -0.42
CA THR A 22 3.56 2.39 -1.19
C THR A 22 4.59 3.05 -0.27
N THR A 23 5.70 3.52 -0.85
CA THR A 23 6.73 4.22 -0.10
C THR A 23 6.54 5.73 -0.10
N ASN A 24 7.21 6.43 0.83
CA ASN A 24 7.14 7.89 0.93
C ASN A 24 8.02 8.66 -0.07
N PHE A 25 8.61 8.00 -1.07
CA PHE A 25 9.29 8.70 -2.15
C PHE A 25 8.28 9.43 -3.05
N SER A 26 8.42 10.75 -3.21
CA SER A 26 7.39 11.55 -3.87
C SER A 26 7.01 11.09 -5.26
N ILE A 27 7.96 10.64 -6.10
CA ILE A 27 7.64 10.18 -7.45
C ILE A 27 6.83 8.88 -7.39
N THR A 28 7.24 7.94 -6.55
CA THR A 28 6.49 6.68 -6.33
C THR A 28 5.10 6.94 -5.79
N TYR A 29 4.97 7.83 -4.79
CA TYR A 29 3.68 8.25 -4.26
C TYR A 29 2.77 8.82 -5.36
N PHE A 30 3.24 9.83 -6.11
CA PHE A 30 2.42 10.48 -7.13
C PHE A 30 2.07 9.54 -8.29
N SER A 31 2.95 8.60 -8.65
CA SER A 31 2.62 7.56 -9.64
C SER A 31 1.46 6.69 -9.18
N VAL A 32 1.36 6.35 -7.90
CA VAL A 32 0.23 5.57 -7.38
C VAL A 32 -1.00 6.46 -7.19
N ALA A 33 -0.83 7.61 -6.53
CA ALA A 33 -1.88 8.57 -6.19
C ALA A 33 -2.66 9.02 -7.43
N ASN A 34 -1.97 9.37 -8.52
CA ASN A 34 -2.62 9.83 -9.75
C ASN A 34 -3.49 8.74 -10.38
N GLU A 35 -3.02 7.48 -10.37
CA GLU A 35 -3.77 6.36 -10.94
C GLU A 35 -5.00 6.05 -10.09
N VAL A 36 -4.86 6.05 -8.76
CA VAL A 36 -5.99 5.82 -7.85
C VAL A 36 -6.98 6.98 -7.82
N GLU A 37 -6.54 8.22 -7.97
CA GLU A 37 -7.42 9.39 -8.07
C GLU A 37 -8.15 9.43 -9.42
N SER A 38 -7.50 8.99 -10.50
CA SER A 38 -8.11 8.94 -11.82
C SER A 38 -9.18 7.85 -11.95
N MET A 39 -9.08 6.78 -11.17
CA MET A 39 -10.10 5.74 -11.10
C MET A 39 -11.18 6.17 -10.10
N SER A 40 -12.45 6.00 -10.45
CA SER A 40 -13.57 6.29 -9.55
C SER A 40 -13.82 5.19 -8.50
N LEU A 41 -12.75 4.55 -8.01
CA LEU A 41 -12.84 3.46 -7.04
C LEU A 41 -12.27 3.90 -5.69
N PRO A 42 -13.01 3.72 -4.57
CA PRO A 42 -12.53 4.02 -3.23
C PRO A 42 -11.32 3.17 -2.84
N VAL A 43 -10.28 3.82 -2.31
CA VAL A 43 -9.06 3.14 -1.85
C VAL A 43 -8.43 3.88 -0.68
N TRP A 44 -7.91 3.12 0.28
CA TRP A 44 -6.99 3.62 1.29
C TRP A 44 -5.55 3.47 0.80
N LEU A 45 -4.71 4.50 0.92
CA LEU A 45 -3.29 4.40 0.58
C LEU A 45 -2.43 4.54 1.83
N LEU A 46 -1.77 3.45 2.24
CA LEU A 46 -0.75 3.42 3.28
C LEU A 46 0.60 3.81 2.68
N VAL A 47 1.12 4.96 3.12
CA VAL A 47 2.45 5.45 2.76
C VAL A 47 3.41 5.16 3.91
N THR A 48 4.35 4.24 3.70
CA THR A 48 5.34 3.85 4.72
C THR A 48 6.58 4.72 4.65
N ASP A 49 7.24 4.92 5.78
CA ASP A 49 8.50 5.65 5.79
C ASP A 49 9.65 4.79 5.22
N SER A 50 10.18 5.19 4.07
CA SER A 50 11.33 4.55 3.43
C SER A 50 12.52 5.48 3.28
N GLU A 51 12.59 6.54 4.10
CA GLU A 51 13.59 7.61 3.98
C GLU A 51 13.60 8.28 2.59
N GLY A 52 12.43 8.31 1.92
CA GLY A 52 12.27 8.88 0.60
C GLY A 52 12.84 8.03 -0.54
N MET A 53 13.01 6.72 -0.33
CA MET A 53 13.46 5.78 -1.36
C MET A 53 12.29 5.12 -2.11
N SER A 54 12.50 4.82 -3.40
CA SER A 54 11.54 4.07 -4.22
C SER A 54 11.34 2.65 -3.70
N VAL A 55 10.26 1.97 -4.10
CA VAL A 55 9.92 0.60 -3.65
C VAL A 55 11.12 -0.35 -3.68
N LEU A 56 11.76 -0.52 -4.85
CA LEU A 56 12.85 -1.48 -5.01
C LEU A 56 14.13 -1.05 -4.28
N THR A 57 14.42 0.25 -4.26
CA THR A 57 15.59 0.78 -3.55
C THR A 57 15.43 0.61 -2.04
N ALA A 58 14.26 0.92 -1.51
CA ALA A 58 13.95 0.78 -0.09
C ALA A 58 13.96 -0.68 0.35
N TRP A 59 13.36 -1.57 -0.45
CA TRP A 59 13.39 -3.00 -0.19
C TRP A 59 14.83 -3.55 -0.16
N ALA A 60 15.65 -3.21 -1.16
CA ALA A 60 17.05 -3.64 -1.20
C ALA A 60 17.89 -3.06 -0.04
N ALA A 61 17.49 -1.91 0.52
CA ALA A 61 18.14 -1.26 1.65
C ALA A 61 17.61 -1.72 3.02
N GLY A 62 16.62 -2.62 3.07
CA GLY A 62 15.97 -3.02 4.34
C GLY A 62 15.18 -1.89 5.00
N LYS A 63 14.63 -0.97 4.20
CA LYS A 63 13.79 0.16 4.62
C LYS A 63 12.36 0.03 4.13
N PHE A 64 12.01 -1.11 3.53
CA PHE A 64 10.67 -1.46 3.10
C PHE A 64 10.56 -2.99 3.07
N ASP A 65 10.11 -3.55 4.18
CA ASP A 65 9.92 -4.99 4.43
C ASP A 65 8.57 -5.23 5.14
N ALA A 66 8.24 -6.49 5.38
CA ALA A 66 6.97 -6.88 6.00
C ALA A 66 6.79 -6.27 7.41
N GLU A 67 7.83 -6.33 8.26
CA GLU A 67 7.78 -5.81 9.63
C GLU A 67 7.51 -4.30 9.65
N LEU A 68 8.22 -3.52 8.81
CA LEU A 68 8.02 -2.07 8.71
C LEU A 68 6.64 -1.70 8.17
N ILE A 69 6.14 -2.43 7.16
CA ILE A 69 4.78 -2.21 6.62
C ILE A 69 3.73 -2.49 7.70
N ALA A 70 3.82 -3.63 8.41
CA ALA A 70 2.89 -3.99 9.46
C ALA A 70 2.93 -2.99 10.64
N LYS A 71 4.13 -2.57 11.01
CA LYS A 71 4.35 -1.56 12.04
C LYS A 71 3.70 -0.23 11.67
N ASP A 72 3.88 0.26 10.45
CA ASP A 72 3.28 1.52 10.00
C ASP A 72 1.75 1.39 9.86
N ALA A 73 1.24 0.26 9.36
CA ALA A 73 -0.21 -0.01 9.32
C ALA A 73 -0.84 0.08 10.72
N LYS A 74 -0.19 -0.50 11.73
CA LYS A 74 -0.63 -0.42 13.13
C LYS A 74 -0.48 0.99 13.70
N ARG A 75 0.67 1.64 13.45
CA ARG A 75 0.98 2.99 13.93
C ARG A 75 -0.03 4.02 13.46
N PHE A 76 -0.48 3.92 12.21
CA PHE A 76 -1.43 4.86 11.62
C PHE A 76 -2.90 4.46 11.79
N GLY A 77 -3.18 3.34 12.47
CA GLY A 77 -4.56 2.91 12.76
C GLY A 77 -5.30 2.37 11.54
N ALA A 78 -4.62 1.66 10.63
CA ALA A 78 -5.26 1.09 9.43
C ALA A 78 -6.41 0.13 9.80
N ALA A 79 -6.25 -0.65 10.87
CA ALA A 79 -7.27 -1.60 11.34
C ALA A 79 -8.55 -0.92 11.88
N ASP A 80 -8.48 0.35 12.29
CA ASP A 80 -9.64 1.09 12.80
C ASP A 80 -10.48 1.68 11.66
N LYS A 81 -9.92 1.73 10.44
CA LYS A 81 -10.56 2.28 9.25
C LYS A 81 -11.33 1.24 8.44
N VAL A 82 -10.98 -0.04 8.57
CA VAL A 82 -11.56 -1.13 7.76
C VAL A 82 -12.11 -2.27 8.60
N THR A 83 -13.27 -2.77 8.19
CA THR A 83 -13.85 -4.04 8.63
C THR A 83 -13.27 -5.19 7.82
N ARG A 84 -13.06 -4.98 6.51
CA ARG A 84 -12.37 -5.92 5.63
C ARG A 84 -10.88 -5.62 5.61
N LYS A 85 -10.14 -6.33 6.47
CA LYS A 85 -8.68 -6.25 6.58
C LYS A 85 -8.01 -6.83 5.33
N ARG A 86 -7.83 -6.00 4.30
CA ARG A 86 -7.15 -6.36 3.06
C ARG A 86 -6.08 -5.34 2.72
N ILE A 87 -4.89 -5.82 2.40
CA ILE A 87 -3.74 -4.99 2.05
C ILE A 87 -3.10 -5.47 0.75
N VAL A 88 -2.80 -4.55 -0.16
CA VAL A 88 -2.25 -4.84 -1.49
C VAL A 88 -0.82 -4.31 -1.56
N LEU A 89 0.12 -5.22 -1.76
CA LEU A 89 1.54 -4.94 -1.95
C LEU A 89 1.85 -4.53 -3.40
N PRO A 90 2.87 -3.69 -3.63
CA PRO A 90 3.43 -3.51 -4.97
C PRO A 90 3.97 -4.84 -5.52
N GLY A 91 3.69 -5.13 -6.79
CA GLY A 91 4.06 -6.41 -7.42
C GLY A 91 5.57 -6.68 -7.47
N HIS A 92 6.39 -5.64 -7.37
CA HIS A 92 7.85 -5.75 -7.31
C HIS A 92 8.37 -6.39 -6.02
N VAL A 93 7.60 -6.34 -4.94
CA VAL A 93 7.96 -6.88 -3.62
C VAL A 93 7.03 -8.02 -3.21
N ALA A 94 6.49 -8.76 -4.19
CA ALA A 94 5.60 -9.91 -3.97
C ALA A 94 6.17 -10.95 -3.01
N VAL A 95 7.50 -11.07 -2.93
CA VAL A 95 8.21 -11.95 -2.00
C VAL A 95 7.91 -11.66 -0.52
N LEU A 96 7.53 -10.42 -0.18
CA LEU A 96 7.17 -10.04 1.19
C LEU A 96 5.79 -10.54 1.62
N SER A 97 4.98 -11.08 0.71
CA SER A 97 3.57 -11.41 0.99
C SER A 97 3.41 -12.41 2.14
N GLY A 98 4.18 -13.49 2.14
CA GLY A 98 4.09 -14.51 3.20
C GLY A 98 4.50 -13.98 4.57
N GLU A 99 5.62 -13.26 4.63
CA GLU A 99 6.09 -12.63 5.88
C GLU A 99 5.11 -11.56 6.38
N LEU A 100 4.50 -10.80 5.46
CA LEU A 100 3.48 -9.81 5.84
C LEU A 100 2.19 -10.48 6.35
N GLU A 101 1.78 -11.63 5.80
CA GLU A 101 0.67 -12.41 6.35
C GLU A 101 0.99 -12.94 7.76
N GLU A 102 2.23 -13.33 8.02
CA GLU A 102 2.67 -13.74 9.37
C GLU A 102 2.63 -12.57 10.38
N GLU A 103 3.06 -11.38 9.96
CA GLU A 103 3.03 -10.15 10.78
C GLU A 103 1.60 -9.60 10.98
N MET A 104 0.71 -9.88 10.03
CA MET A 104 -0.67 -9.38 10.01
C MET A 104 -1.67 -10.53 9.77
N PRO A 105 -1.81 -11.49 10.71
CA PRO A 105 -2.55 -12.74 10.48
C PRO A 105 -4.06 -12.56 10.24
N ASP A 106 -4.62 -11.43 10.67
CA ASP A 106 -6.02 -11.07 10.42
C ASP A 106 -6.24 -10.37 9.07
N TRP A 107 -5.17 -10.11 8.31
CA TRP A 107 -5.23 -9.38 7.05
C TRP A 107 -5.03 -10.29 5.86
N GLU A 108 -5.87 -10.12 4.85
CA GLU A 108 -5.66 -10.73 3.54
C GLU A 108 -4.62 -9.90 2.78
N VAL A 109 -3.43 -10.47 2.57
CA VAL A 109 -2.40 -9.85 1.75
C VAL A 109 -2.62 -10.22 0.28
N LYS A 110 -2.64 -9.22 -0.58
CA LYS A 110 -2.70 -9.38 -2.03
C LYS A 110 -1.46 -8.80 -2.67
N VAL A 111 -1.04 -9.39 -3.78
CA VAL A 111 0.02 -8.86 -4.62
C VAL A 111 -0.62 -8.10 -5.77
N GLY A 112 -0.38 -6.79 -5.81
CA GLY A 112 -0.80 -5.90 -6.88
C GLY A 112 0.10 -5.97 -8.11
N PRO A 113 -0.14 -5.10 -9.11
CA PRO A 113 0.70 -5.03 -10.30
C PRO A 113 2.09 -4.45 -9.99
N LYS A 114 3.02 -4.64 -10.93
CA LYS A 114 4.36 -4.07 -10.85
C LYS A 114 4.35 -2.57 -11.17
N GLU A 115 3.55 -2.18 -12.15
CA GLU A 115 3.42 -0.79 -12.60
C GLU A 115 2.15 -0.16 -12.05
N ALA A 116 2.22 1.12 -11.67
CA ALA A 116 1.09 1.84 -11.09
C ALA A 116 -0.09 1.98 -12.06
N VAL A 117 0.19 2.12 -13.37
CA VAL A 117 -0.82 2.27 -14.43
C VAL A 117 -1.78 1.07 -14.53
N ASP A 118 -1.38 -0.08 -14.02
CA ASP A 118 -2.20 -1.30 -14.05
C ASP A 118 -3.10 -1.42 -12.80
N ILE A 119 -2.94 -0.55 -11.80
CA ILE A 119 -3.74 -0.57 -10.56
C ILE A 119 -5.25 -0.49 -10.85
N PRO A 120 -5.75 0.42 -11.70
CA PRO A 120 -7.18 0.50 -11.98
C PRO A 120 -7.78 -0.79 -12.57
N ALA A 121 -7.03 -1.46 -13.45
CA ALA A 121 -7.47 -2.73 -14.04
C ALA A 121 -7.43 -3.88 -13.02
N TYR A 122 -6.38 -3.91 -12.19
CA TYR A 122 -6.24 -4.89 -11.12
C TYR A 122 -7.38 -4.83 -10.11
N LEU A 123 -7.69 -3.63 -9.61
CA LEU A 123 -8.72 -3.47 -8.58
C LEU A 123 -10.10 -3.85 -9.09
N LYS A 124 -10.45 -3.55 -10.35
CA LYS A 124 -11.71 -3.98 -10.97
C LYS A 124 -11.84 -5.50 -11.14
N ALA A 125 -10.72 -6.22 -11.23
CA ALA A 125 -10.71 -7.65 -11.47
C ALA A 125 -10.66 -8.47 -10.17
N VAL A 126 -10.05 -7.92 -9.13
CA VAL A 126 -9.72 -8.63 -7.88
C VAL A 126 -10.65 -8.25 -6.71
N LEU A 127 -11.27 -7.07 -6.76
CA LEU A 127 -12.18 -6.55 -5.74
C LEU A 127 -13.62 -6.50 -6.27
#